data_AF-A0A3M2DWJ3-F1
#
_entry.id   AF-A0A3M2DWJ3-F1
#
_cell.length_a   1.000
_cell.length_b   1.000
_cell.length_c   1.000
_cell.angle_alpha   90.00
_cell.angle_beta   90.00
_cell.angle_gamma   90.00
#
_symmetry.space_group_name_H-M   'P 1'
#
loop_
_entity.id
_entity.type
_entity.pdbx_description
1 polymer ?
#
loop_
_entity_poly.entity_id
_entity_poly.type
_entity_poly.pdbx_seq_one_letter_code
_entity_poly.pdbx_strand_id
1 'polypeptide(L)'
;MAHAQDNAPNKPVHLMFLFGGMLFFLLLQWTIDWIWGYFVANPSEFYVTSIAFVVALAVGISLYRNERVYTLANEVATELKKVAWPNAQEVKAATIVVVIMTIISAAILGLFDMVWAGLTEIIYG
;
A
#
# COMPACT_ATOMS: atom_id res chain seq x y z
N MET A 1 37.30 -0.42 16.12
CA MET A 1 36.15 -1.20 16.59
C MET A 1 35.39 -0.36 17.61
N ALA A 2 34.43 0.42 17.13
CA ALA A 2 33.37 1.11 17.87
C ALA A 2 32.80 2.13 16.89
N HIS A 3 31.99 1.66 15.93
CA HIS A 3 31.02 2.55 15.32
C HIS A 3 30.04 2.87 16.44
N ALA A 4 30.30 3.96 17.16
CA ALA A 4 29.31 4.59 18.00
C ALA A 4 28.25 5.13 17.04
N GLN A 5 27.34 4.23 16.66
CA GLN A 5 26.09 4.54 15.99
C GLN A 5 25.40 5.53 16.91
N ASP A 6 25.43 6.80 16.53
CA ASP A 6 24.69 7.85 17.20
C ASP A 6 23.22 7.47 17.09
N ASN A 7 22.75 6.80 18.15
CA ASN A 7 21.43 6.24 18.28
C ASN A 7 20.48 7.39 18.63
N ALA A 8 20.41 8.38 17.73
CA ALA A 8 19.40 9.41 17.82
C ALA A 8 18.05 8.69 17.74
N PRO A 9 17.09 8.99 18.64
CA PRO A 9 15.78 8.36 18.63
C PRO A 9 15.07 8.75 17.33
N ASN A 10 15.20 7.90 16.32
CA ASN A 10 14.64 8.13 15.02
C ASN A 10 13.18 7.72 15.05
N LYS A 11 12.37 8.63 15.60
CA LYS A 11 10.90 8.64 15.56
C LYS A 11 10.28 8.00 14.29
N PRO A 12 10.80 8.20 13.05
CA PRO A 12 10.24 7.52 11.86
C PRO A 12 10.26 5.99 11.91
N VAL A 13 11.25 5.36 12.55
CA VAL A 13 11.40 3.90 12.51
C VAL A 13 10.40 3.21 13.42
N HIS A 14 10.14 3.77 14.61
CA HIS A 14 9.05 3.27 15.46
C HIS A 14 7.69 3.37 14.78
N LEU A 15 7.44 4.47 14.05
CA LEU A 15 6.22 4.62 13.25
C LEU A 15 6.14 3.56 12.16
N MET A 16 7.23 3.27 11.46
CA MET A 16 7.29 2.24 10.42
C MET A 16 6.91 0.85 10.96
N PHE A 17 7.40 0.46 12.14
CA PHE A 17 7.03 -0.80 12.77
C PHE A 17 5.57 -0.83 13.24
N LEU A 18 5.04 0.28 13.76
CA LEU A 18 3.63 0.39 14.15
C LEU A 18 2.69 0.28 12.93
N PHE A 19 2.95 1.06 11.89
CA PHE A 19 2.19 1.00 10.64
C PHE A 19 2.34 -0.35 9.94
N GLY A 20 3.55 -0.94 9.95
CA GLY A 20 3.80 -2.27 9.41
C GLY A 20 3.01 -3.36 10.14
N GLY A 21 2.96 -3.31 11.49
CA GLY A 21 2.15 -4.22 12.29
C GLY A 21 0.65 -4.07 12.04
N MET A 22 0.17 -2.83 11.93
CA MET A 22 -1.23 -2.53 11.59
C MET A 22 -1.60 -3.03 10.20
N LEU A 23 -0.76 -2.78 9.19
CA LEU A 23 -0.96 -3.28 7.83
C LEU A 23 -0.95 -4.81 7.78
N PHE A 24 -0.03 -5.45 8.51
CA PHE A 24 0.03 -6.90 8.58
C PHE A 24 -1.25 -7.49 9.18
N PHE A 25 -1.81 -6.85 10.22
CA PHE A 25 -3.11 -7.21 10.77
C PHE A 25 -4.24 -7.08 9.73
N LEU A 26 -4.31 -5.96 9.02
CA LEU A 26 -5.33 -5.73 7.98
C LEU A 26 -5.21 -6.74 6.82
N LEU A 27 -3.98 -7.04 6.40
CA LEU A 27 -3.73 -8.06 5.38
C LEU A 27 -4.12 -9.46 5.87
N LEU A 28 -3.84 -9.80 7.13
CA LEU A 28 -4.31 -11.06 7.71
C LEU A 28 -5.84 -11.14 7.68
N GLN A 29 -6.55 -10.08 8.07
CA GLN A 29 -8.01 -10.07 8.00
C GLN A 29 -8.52 -10.24 6.55
N TRP A 30 -8.03 -9.43 5.60
CA TRP A 30 -8.43 -9.53 4.20
C TRP A 30 -8.13 -10.90 3.57
N THR A 31 -6.98 -11.49 3.88
CA THR A 31 -6.62 -12.82 3.37
C THR A 31 -7.50 -13.91 3.99
N ILE A 32 -7.78 -13.83 5.29
CA ILE A 32 -8.63 -14.80 5.97
C ILE A 32 -10.08 -14.71 5.45
N ASP A 33 -10.63 -13.50 5.30
CA ASP A 33 -11.97 -13.29 4.75
C ASP A 33 -12.08 -13.79 3.31
N TRP A 34 -11.07 -13.51 2.47
CA TRP A 34 -11.02 -14.01 1.10
C TRP A 34 -10.97 -15.54 1.05
N ILE A 35 -10.13 -16.17 1.89
CA ILE A 35 -10.02 -17.63 1.97
C ILE A 35 -11.35 -18.25 2.39
N TRP A 36 -11.97 -17.79 3.48
CA TRP A 36 -13.25 -18.34 3.95
C TRP A 36 -14.42 -18.02 3.03
N GLY A 37 -14.34 -16.95 2.24
CA GLY A 37 -15.29 -16.65 1.17
C GLY A 37 -15.41 -17.77 0.13
N TYR A 38 -14.35 -18.57 -0.10
CA TYR A 38 -14.43 -19.75 -0.97
C TYR A 38 -15.04 -20.99 -0.29
N PHE A 39 -15.06 -21.05 1.05
CA PHE A 39 -15.44 -22.24 1.80
C PHE A 39 -16.89 -22.25 2.32
N VAL A 40 -17.71 -21.22 2.00
CA VAL A 40 -19.16 -21.06 2.33
C VAL A 40 -19.48 -21.00 3.84
N ALA A 41 -18.65 -21.58 4.70
CA ALA A 41 -18.72 -21.48 6.16
C ALA A 41 -17.82 -20.33 6.64
N ASN A 42 -18.44 -19.19 6.96
CA ASN A 42 -17.73 -18.09 7.62
C ASN A 42 -17.55 -18.44 9.11
N PRO A 43 -16.31 -18.63 9.60
CA PRO A 43 -16.08 -18.68 11.04
C PRO A 43 -16.50 -17.35 11.66
N SER A 44 -16.94 -17.36 12.92
CA SER A 44 -17.40 -16.12 13.55
C SER A 44 -16.27 -15.08 13.59
N GLU A 45 -16.58 -13.86 13.13
CA GLU A 45 -15.64 -12.74 12.96
C GLU A 45 -14.77 -12.47 14.19
N PHE A 46 -15.32 -12.73 15.39
CA PHE A 46 -14.62 -12.55 16.65
C PHE A 46 -13.36 -13.41 16.79
N TYR A 47 -13.39 -14.70 16.39
CA TYR A 47 -12.23 -15.58 16.51
C TYR A 47 -11.14 -15.21 15.50
N VAL A 48 -11.53 -14.90 14.27
CA VAL A 48 -10.62 -14.48 13.19
C VAL A 48 -9.87 -13.21 13.62
N THR A 49 -10.60 -12.21 14.10
CA THR A 49 -10.03 -10.93 14.54
C THR A 49 -9.10 -11.11 15.73
N SER A 50 -9.49 -11.93 16.71
CA SER A 50 -8.69 -12.17 17.92
C SER A 50 -7.37 -12.89 17.59
N ILE A 51 -7.42 -13.93 16.75
CA ILE A 51 -6.22 -14.68 16.34
C ILE A 51 -5.31 -13.78 15.49
N ALA A 52 -5.87 -13.05 14.52
CA ALA A 52 -5.10 -12.14 13.69
C ALA A 52 -4.40 -11.05 14.51
N PHE A 53 -5.07 -10.51 15.53
CA PHE A 53 -4.49 -9.50 16.42
C PHE A 53 -3.31 -10.04 17.23
N VAL A 54 -3.46 -11.23 17.83
CA VAL A 54 -2.38 -11.87 18.60
C VAL A 54 -1.19 -12.21 17.70
N VAL A 55 -1.44 -12.77 16.52
CA VAL A 55 -0.38 -13.08 15.55
C VAL A 55 0.32 -11.82 15.08
N ALA A 56 -0.42 -10.75 14.77
CA ALA A 56 0.16 -9.48 14.34
C ALA A 56 1.03 -8.83 15.43
N LEU A 57 0.58 -8.85 16.69
CA LEU A 57 1.40 -8.37 17.81
C LEU A 57 2.66 -9.21 18.00
N ALA A 58 2.55 -10.54 17.99
CA ALA A 58 3.69 -11.43 18.17
C ALA A 58 4.74 -11.24 17.07
N VAL A 59 4.31 -11.17 15.82
CA VAL A 59 5.18 -10.91 14.66
C VAL A 59 5.79 -9.51 14.75
N GLY A 60 4.99 -8.49 15.06
CA GLY A 60 5.47 -7.11 15.20
C GLY A 60 6.55 -6.97 16.28
N ILE A 61 6.35 -7.59 17.45
CA ILE A 61 7.35 -7.61 18.53
C ILE A 61 8.59 -8.38 18.10
N SER A 62 8.43 -9.54 17.44
CA SER A 62 9.55 -10.35 16.96
C SER A 62 10.42 -9.58 15.95
N LEU A 63 9.79 -8.89 14.99
CA LEU A 63 10.48 -8.05 14.01
C LEU A 63 11.19 -6.86 14.66
N TYR A 64 10.56 -6.22 15.64
CA TYR A 64 11.17 -5.10 16.37
C TYR A 64 12.39 -5.54 17.20
N ARG A 65 12.35 -6.75 17.76
CA ARG A 65 13.47 -7.32 18.54
C ARG A 65 14.63 -7.82 17.68
N ASN A 66 14.43 -8.02 16.39
CA ASN A 66 15.48 -8.48 15.50
C ASN A 66 16.40 -7.32 15.10
N GLU A 67 17.61 -7.30 15.65
CA GLU A 67 18.61 -6.26 15.42
C GLU A 67 18.92 -6.05 13.94
N ARG A 68 18.93 -7.13 13.14
CA ARG A 68 19.16 -7.04 11.68
C ARG A 68 18.06 -6.22 10.99
N VAL A 69 16.80 -6.45 11.34
CA VAL A 69 15.65 -5.77 10.72
C VAL A 69 15.60 -4.30 11.17
N TYR A 70 15.87 -4.05 12.45
CA TYR A 70 15.92 -2.70 12.99
C TYR A 70 17.03 -1.86 12.34
N THR A 71 18.23 -2.42 12.17
CA THR A 71 19.35 -1.74 11.50
C THR A 71 19.02 -1.44 10.04
N LEU A 72 18.45 -2.39 9.29
CA LEU A 72 18.03 -2.17 7.90
C LEU A 72 16.98 -1.04 7.79
N ALA A 73 16.01 -1.00 8.71
CA ALA A 73 15.01 0.07 8.72
C ALA A 73 15.64 1.45 8.96
N ASN A 74 16.66 1.53 9.82
CA ASN A 74 17.41 2.77 10.08
C ASN A 74 18.23 3.22 8.85
N GLU A 75 18.85 2.27 8.15
CA GLU A 75 19.60 2.55 6.92
C GLU A 75 18.66 3.09 5.82
N VAL A 76 17.54 2.41 5.57
CA VAL A 76 16.53 2.86 4.59
C VAL A 76 16.00 4.25 4.96
N ALA A 77 15.68 4.50 6.24
CA ALA A 77 15.23 5.82 6.68
C ALA A 77 16.28 6.91 6.45
N THR A 78 17.57 6.56 6.52
CA THR A 78 18.68 7.48 6.27
C THR A 78 18.86 7.74 4.78
N GLU A 79 18.76 6.72 3.94
CA GLU A 79 18.82 6.87 2.48
C GLU A 79 17.61 7.61 1.92
N LEU A 80 16.40 7.37 2.45
CA LEU A 80 15.19 8.09 2.06
C LEU A 80 15.28 9.60 2.33
N LYS A 81 16.09 10.04 3.30
CA LYS A 81 16.33 11.47 3.54
C LYS A 81 17.19 12.12 2.45
N LYS A 82 17.98 11.33 1.72
CA LYS A 82 18.81 11.83 0.61
C LYS A 82 18.06 11.89 -0.71
N VAL A 83 16.89 11.27 -0.79
CA VAL A 83 16.02 11.34 -1.97
C VAL A 83 15.52 12.78 -2.13
N ALA A 84 15.79 13.36 -3.30
CA ALA A 84 15.28 14.67 -3.65
C ALA A 84 13.76 14.56 -3.88
N TRP A 85 12.97 14.90 -2.87
CA TRP A 85 11.52 14.98 -3.01
C TRP A 85 11.16 16.16 -3.91
N PRO A 86 10.32 15.95 -4.94
CA PRO A 86 9.96 17.00 -5.88
C PRO A 86 9.21 18.12 -5.16
N ASN A 87 9.35 19.35 -5.67
CA ASN A 87 8.61 20.47 -5.09
C ASN A 87 7.11 20.34 -5.39
N ALA A 88 6.25 20.82 -4.49
CA ALA A 88 4.80 20.73 -4.66
C ALA A 88 4.28 21.39 -5.95
N GLN A 89 5.02 22.38 -6.48
CA GLN A 89 4.69 23.04 -7.74
C GLN A 89 4.92 22.10 -8.94
N GLU A 90 6.02 21.35 -8.95
CA GLU A 90 6.34 20.39 -10.01
C GLU A 90 5.32 19.25 -10.01
N VAL A 91 4.96 18.75 -8.83
CA VAL A 91 3.94 17.70 -8.67
C VAL A 91 2.59 18.19 -9.22
N LYS A 92 2.18 19.43 -8.92
CA LYS A 92 0.93 20.00 -9.44
C LYS A 92 0.96 20.13 -10.96
N ALA A 93 2.06 20.64 -11.52
CA ALA A 93 2.21 20.77 -12.97
C ALA A 93 2.12 19.40 -13.66
N ALA A 94 2.83 18.39 -13.15
CA ALA A 94 2.78 17.03 -13.67
C ALA A 94 1.36 16.43 -13.60
N THR A 95 0.67 16.57 -12.47
CA THR A 95 -0.70 16.05 -12.32
C THR A 95 -1.69 16.76 -13.25
N ILE A 96 -1.57 18.07 -13.47
CA ILE A 96 -2.43 18.80 -14.42
C ILE A 96 -2.27 18.24 -15.83
N VAL A 97 -1.03 17.99 -16.26
CA VAL A 97 -0.77 17.40 -17.58
C VAL A 97 -1.42 16.02 -17.69
N VAL A 98 -1.27 15.15 -16.67
CA VAL A 98 -1.89 13.82 -16.65
C VAL A 98 -3.41 13.91 -16.72
N VAL A 99 -4.05 14.83 -15.98
CA VAL A 99 -5.50 15.05 -16.02
C VAL A 99 -5.95 15.45 -17.42
N ILE A 100 -5.26 16.38 -18.06
CA ILE A 100 -5.59 16.83 -19.43
C ILE A 100 -5.46 15.65 -20.40
N MET A 101 -4.36 14.90 -20.34
CA MET A 101 -4.15 13.74 -21.21
C MET A 101 -5.23 12.67 -20.99
N THR A 102 -5.63 12.43 -19.74
CA THR A 102 -6.68 11.47 -19.41
C THR A 102 -8.04 11.89 -19.99
N ILE A 103 -8.38 13.19 -19.93
CA ILE A 103 -9.61 13.72 -20.53
C ILE A 103 -9.60 13.55 -22.05
N ILE A 104 -8.47 13.83 -22.71
CA ILE A 104 -8.33 13.65 -24.16
C ILE A 104 -8.50 12.18 -24.53
N SER A 105 -7.82 11.27 -23.82
CA SER A 105 -7.95 9.82 -24.03
C SER A 105 -9.39 9.34 -23.82
N ALA A 106 -10.05 9.79 -22.75
CA ALA A 106 -11.44 9.44 -22.46
C ALA A 106 -12.40 9.95 -23.54
N ALA A 107 -12.19 11.16 -24.09
CA ALA A 107 -12.99 11.69 -25.18
C ALA A 107 -12.83 10.86 -26.46
N ILE A 108 -11.59 10.51 -26.82
CA ILE A 108 -11.32 9.69 -28.01
C ILE A 108 -11.94 8.30 -27.88
N LEU A 109 -11.73 7.64 -26.74
CA LEU A 109 -12.29 6.32 -26.47
C LEU A 109 -13.82 6.36 -26.45
N GLY A 110 -14.42 7.35 -25.77
CA GLY A 110 -15.87 7.51 -25.73
C GLY A 110 -16.49 7.74 -27.11
N LEU A 111 -15.82 8.51 -27.98
CA LEU A 111 -16.26 8.66 -29.39
C LEU A 111 -16.17 7.34 -30.14
N PHE A 112 -15.09 6.59 -29.95
CA PHE A 112 -14.92 5.27 -30.57
C PHE A 112 -16.04 4.33 -30.11
N ASP A 113 -16.30 4.25 -28.80
CA ASP A 113 -17.37 3.43 -28.23
C ASP A 113 -18.74 3.77 -28.81
N MET A 114 -19.06 5.07 -29.00
CA MET A 114 -20.31 5.51 -29.63
C MET A 114 -20.41 5.07 -31.10
N VAL A 115 -19.33 5.20 -31.87
CA VAL A 115 -19.31 4.78 -33.28
C VAL A 115 -19.49 3.26 -33.38
N TRP A 116 -18.82 2.48 -32.54
CA TRP A 116 -18.97 1.02 -32.54
C TRP A 116 -20.35 0.58 -32.08
N ALA A 117 -20.93 1.24 -31.08
CA ALA A 117 -22.30 0.96 -30.65
C ALA A 117 -23.28 1.15 -31.80
N GLY A 118 -23.20 2.29 -32.51
CA GLY A 118 -24.06 2.56 -33.67
C GLY A 118 -23.83 1.60 -34.84
N LEU A 119 -22.57 1.26 -35.16
CA LEU A 119 -22.26 0.28 -36.20
C LEU A 119 -22.80 -1.12 -35.87
N THR A 120 -22.67 -1.54 -34.62
CA THR A 120 -23.14 -2.85 -34.15
C THR A 120 -24.67 -2.92 -34.17
N GLU A 121 -25.36 -1.84 -33.79
CA GLU A 121 -26.82 -1.73 -33.88
C GLU A 121 -27.32 -1.81 -35.32
N ILE A 122 -26.62 -1.21 -36.29
CA ILE A 122 -27.01 -1.31 -37.71
C ILE A 122 -26.82 -2.72 -38.27
N ILE A 123 -25.81 -3.46 -37.79
CA ILE A 123 -25.46 -4.79 -38.32
C ILE A 123 -26.27 -5.91 -37.68
N TYR A 124 -26.50 -5.84 -36.37
CA TYR A 124 -27.21 -6.87 -35.60
C TYR A 124 -28.66 -6.51 -35.25
N GLY A 125 -29.05 -5.24 -35.45
CA GLY A 125 -30.43 -4.78 -35.34
C GLY A 125 -31.26 -5.02 -36.61
#